data_AF-A0A2V6J6S4-F1
#
_entry.id   AF-A0A2V6J6S4-F1
#
_cell.length_a   1.000
_cell.length_b   1.000
_cell.length_c   1.000
_cell.angle_alpha   90.00
_cell.angle_beta   90.00
_cell.angle_gamma   90.00
#
_symmetry.space_group_name_H-M   'P 1'
#
loop_
_entity.id
_entity.type
_entity.pdbx_description
1 polymer ?
#
loop_
_entity_poly.entity_id
_entity_poly.type
_entity_poly.pdbx_seq_one_letter_code
_entity_poly.pdbx_strand_id
1 'polypeptide(L)'
;MNVGNSVRKAIDDWERGETDAAMSHACNAVDGTAKKVYPSLGSNARFTRLLRDNYAILGPLGMPGINLVETRFAVKVERPKAPGGKPDLADVFFGVHRCSHGHGEELPDGFELMPDARQPVRAGELRKTTVKVVRGAIRLSDRIIFGVIAVPVLSPANKDQHVPNGYYLTFGAEEKLIITEWWGRATDFPAIAAPEPVPSITLDFNEWMREIDTGNQSMKPTAPLRNMFRVIARPPCRSLSLSR
;
A
#
# COMPACT_ATOMS: atom_id res chain seq x y z
N MET A 1 7.02 21.01 3.77
CA MET A 1 6.58 20.04 2.75
C MET A 1 5.08 20.21 2.56
N ASN A 2 4.62 20.38 1.32
CA ASN A 2 3.19 20.49 1.01
C ASN A 2 2.66 19.08 0.67
N VAL A 3 1.81 18.54 1.54
CA VAL A 3 1.30 17.16 1.42
C VAL A 3 0.42 17.00 0.19
N GLY A 4 -0.47 17.97 -0.08
CA GLY A 4 -1.33 17.96 -1.26
C GLY A 4 -0.52 17.92 -2.57
N ASN A 5 0.55 18.71 -2.67
CA ASN A 5 1.43 18.69 -3.84
C ASN A 5 2.16 17.35 -4.00
N SER A 6 2.56 16.70 -2.91
CA SER A 6 3.14 15.35 -2.95
C SER A 6 2.12 14.31 -3.43
N VAL A 7 0.87 14.38 -2.96
CA VAL A 7 -0.22 13.50 -3.44
C VAL A 7 -0.45 13.70 -4.94
N ARG A 8 -0.55 14.96 -5.39
CA ARG A 8 -0.72 15.29 -6.81
C ARG A 8 0.41 14.71 -7.67
N LYS A 9 1.66 14.95 -7.29
CA LYS A 9 2.82 14.44 -8.03
C LYS A 9 2.88 12.92 -8.05
N ALA A 10 2.53 12.25 -6.95
CA ALA A 10 2.47 10.79 -6.91
C ALA A 10 1.51 10.23 -7.98
N ILE A 11 0.38 10.89 -8.20
CA ILE A 11 -0.58 10.51 -9.24
C ILE A 11 -0.04 10.86 -10.63
N ASP A 12 0.45 12.08 -10.85
CA ASP A 12 0.98 12.52 -12.15
C ASP A 12 2.14 11.63 -12.63
N ASP A 13 3.07 11.30 -11.74
CA ASP A 13 4.23 10.46 -12.08
C ASP A 13 3.79 9.01 -12.34
N TRP A 14 2.79 8.51 -11.59
CA TRP A 14 2.20 7.21 -11.88
C TRP A 14 1.50 7.19 -13.25
N GLU A 15 0.81 8.26 -13.64
CA GLU A 15 0.18 8.36 -14.97
C GLU A 15 1.22 8.38 -16.10
N ARG A 16 2.40 8.98 -15.85
CA ARG A 16 3.47 9.12 -16.85
C ARG A 16 4.29 7.87 -17.10
N GLY A 17 4.29 6.90 -16.20
CA GLY A 17 5.20 5.76 -16.31
C GLY A 17 6.11 5.59 -15.09
N GLU A 18 6.35 6.66 -14.35
CA GLU A 18 7.42 6.84 -13.37
C GLU A 18 7.05 6.31 -11.98
N THR A 19 6.98 4.99 -11.82
CA THR A 19 6.49 4.34 -10.58
C THR A 19 7.34 4.63 -9.35
N ASP A 20 8.65 4.80 -9.52
CA ASP A 20 9.60 5.05 -8.43
C ASP A 20 9.47 6.49 -7.93
N ALA A 21 9.37 7.45 -8.85
CA ALA A 21 9.05 8.85 -8.54
C ALA A 21 7.67 8.96 -7.85
N ALA A 22 6.68 8.22 -8.35
CA ALA A 22 5.35 8.17 -7.76
C ALA A 22 5.37 7.65 -6.31
N MET A 23 6.06 6.54 -6.07
CA MET A 23 6.23 5.96 -4.73
C MET A 23 7.02 6.90 -3.80
N SER A 24 8.07 7.55 -4.30
CA SER A 24 8.82 8.57 -3.55
C SER A 24 7.91 9.72 -3.11
N HIS A 25 7.07 10.24 -4.00
CA HIS A 25 6.12 11.29 -3.65
C HIS A 25 5.02 10.80 -2.69
N ALA A 26 4.56 9.56 -2.81
CA ALA A 26 3.65 8.95 -1.84
C ALA A 26 4.28 8.87 -0.44
N CYS A 27 5.52 8.39 -0.34
CA CYS A 27 6.28 8.34 0.92
C CYS A 27 6.50 9.74 1.51
N ASN A 28 6.77 10.75 0.68
CA ASN A 28 6.86 12.14 1.14
C ASN A 28 5.55 12.64 1.74
N ALA A 29 4.40 12.36 1.09
CA ALA A 29 3.10 12.74 1.64
C ALA A 29 2.84 12.10 3.03
N VAL A 30 3.22 10.84 3.19
CA VAL A 30 3.17 10.13 4.49
C VAL A 30 4.11 10.77 5.51
N ASP A 31 5.37 11.05 5.18
CA ASP A 31 6.33 11.66 6.13
C ASP A 31 5.88 13.05 6.58
N GLY A 32 5.41 13.88 5.64
CA GLY A 32 4.86 15.20 5.93
C GLY A 32 3.65 15.16 6.86
N THR A 33 2.79 14.14 6.69
CA THR A 33 1.63 13.91 7.56
C THR A 33 2.06 13.37 8.92
N ALA A 34 2.98 12.40 8.96
CA ALA A 34 3.47 11.77 10.18
C ALA A 34 4.15 12.80 11.08
N LYS A 35 4.86 13.79 10.50
CA LYS A 35 5.45 14.91 11.23
C LYS A 35 4.39 15.78 11.94
N LYS A 36 3.21 15.95 11.35
CA LYS A 36 2.09 16.70 11.98
C LYS A 36 1.43 15.91 13.11
N VAL A 37 1.19 14.62 12.87
CA VAL A 37 0.45 13.75 13.81
C VAL A 37 1.33 13.34 15.00
N TYR A 38 2.61 13.03 14.76
CA TYR A 38 3.55 12.53 15.76
C TYR A 38 4.85 13.36 15.80
N PRO A 39 4.80 14.64 16.19
CA PRO A 39 5.93 15.55 16.10
C PRO A 39 7.11 15.18 17.02
N SER A 40 6.86 14.46 18.11
CA SER A 40 7.87 14.03 19.09
C SER A 40 8.61 12.74 18.72
N LEU A 41 8.10 11.99 17.73
CA LEU A 41 8.70 10.73 17.32
C LEU A 41 9.79 10.93 16.26
N GLY A 42 10.84 10.12 16.34
CA GLY A 42 11.87 10.04 15.30
C GLY A 42 11.29 9.62 13.94
N SER A 43 11.99 9.94 12.85
CA SER A 43 11.45 9.83 11.48
C SER A 43 10.92 8.44 11.12
N ASN A 44 11.67 7.37 11.46
CA ASN A 44 11.25 5.99 11.25
C ASN A 44 9.99 5.66 12.08
N ALA A 45 10.04 5.97 13.38
CA ALA A 45 8.94 5.67 14.29
C ALA A 45 7.64 6.36 13.86
N ARG A 46 7.67 7.65 13.53
CA ARG A 46 6.45 8.36 13.11
C ARG A 46 5.89 7.85 11.77
N PHE A 47 6.77 7.60 10.79
CA PHE A 47 6.34 7.16 9.46
C PHE A 47 5.65 5.81 9.55
N THR A 48 6.33 4.84 10.19
CA THR A 48 5.80 3.48 10.29
C THR A 48 4.57 3.43 11.20
N ARG A 49 4.53 4.24 12.28
CA ARG A 49 3.35 4.38 13.13
C ARG A 49 2.13 4.91 12.37
N LEU A 50 2.30 5.97 11.57
CA LEU A 50 1.21 6.54 10.80
C LEU A 50 0.59 5.51 9.85
N LEU A 51 1.40 4.71 9.16
CA LEU A 51 0.88 3.68 8.27
C LEU A 51 0.13 2.59 9.03
N ARG A 52 0.69 2.08 10.14
CA ARG A 52 0.06 1.04 10.97
C ARG A 52 -1.28 1.46 11.54
N ASP A 53 -1.37 2.70 12.04
CA ASP A 53 -2.63 3.25 12.57
C ASP A 53 -3.70 3.40 11.49
N ASN A 54 -3.31 3.36 10.21
CA ASN A 54 -4.20 3.55 9.06
C ASN A 54 -4.24 2.34 8.12
N TYR A 55 -3.88 1.14 8.59
CA TYR A 55 -4.00 -0.08 7.78
C TYR A 55 -5.44 -0.40 7.36
N ALA A 56 -6.44 0.06 8.11
CA ALA A 56 -7.85 -0.04 7.72
C ALA A 56 -8.20 0.80 6.46
N ILE A 57 -7.38 1.80 6.12
CA ILE A 57 -7.51 2.61 4.90
C ILE A 57 -6.55 2.08 3.83
N LEU A 58 -5.28 1.86 4.18
CA LEU A 58 -4.25 1.41 3.24
C LEU A 58 -4.57 0.03 2.66
N GLY A 59 -4.98 -0.92 3.51
CA GLY A 59 -5.26 -2.30 3.10
C GLY A 59 -6.29 -2.39 1.98
N PRO A 60 -7.52 -1.90 2.16
CA PRO A 60 -8.55 -1.99 1.13
C PRO A 60 -8.19 -1.30 -0.20
N LEU A 61 -7.47 -0.17 -0.15
CA LEU A 61 -7.13 0.61 -1.36
C LEU A 61 -5.84 0.13 -2.06
N GLY A 62 -4.86 -0.34 -1.30
CA GLY A 62 -3.53 -0.66 -1.81
C GLY A 62 -3.24 -2.15 -1.94
N MET A 63 -3.71 -2.95 -0.98
CA MET A 63 -3.42 -4.38 -0.88
C MET A 63 -4.64 -5.17 -0.38
N PRO A 64 -5.78 -5.11 -1.12
CA PRO A 64 -7.02 -5.73 -0.68
C PRO A 64 -6.83 -7.24 -0.52
N GLY A 65 -7.43 -7.81 0.51
CA GLY A 65 -7.39 -9.26 0.74
C GLY A 65 -6.39 -9.73 1.79
N ILE A 66 -5.48 -8.87 2.23
CA ILE A 66 -4.40 -9.23 3.16
C ILE A 66 -4.58 -8.53 4.50
N ASN A 67 -4.43 -9.28 5.58
CA ASN A 67 -4.40 -8.75 6.93
C ASN A 67 -3.04 -8.08 7.19
N LEU A 68 -2.97 -6.76 7.01
CA LEU A 68 -1.75 -5.97 7.21
C LEU A 68 -1.31 -5.89 8.67
N VAL A 69 -2.22 -6.05 9.62
CA VAL A 69 -1.92 -5.97 11.06
C VAL A 69 -1.09 -7.18 11.49
N GLU A 70 -1.45 -8.37 11.02
CA GLU A 70 -0.84 -9.63 11.45
C GLU A 70 0.22 -10.17 10.50
N THR A 71 0.14 -9.86 9.20
CA THR A 71 1.12 -10.37 8.22
C THR A 71 2.51 -9.82 8.51
N ARG A 72 3.51 -10.72 8.47
CA ARG A 72 4.93 -10.37 8.58
C ARG A 72 5.67 -10.92 7.37
N PHE A 73 6.43 -10.09 6.68
CA PHE A 73 7.08 -10.45 5.43
C PHE A 73 8.48 -11.00 5.68
N ALA A 74 8.81 -12.10 5.01
CA ALA A 74 10.14 -12.71 5.03
C ALA A 74 11.14 -11.91 4.16
N VAL A 75 11.40 -10.68 4.58
CA VAL A 75 12.35 -9.75 3.97
C VAL A 75 13.30 -9.22 5.04
N LYS A 76 14.48 -8.75 4.63
CA LYS A 76 15.43 -8.11 5.55
C LYS A 76 15.23 -6.60 5.49
N VAL A 77 14.93 -5.98 6.62
CA VAL A 77 14.92 -4.53 6.79
C VAL A 77 15.71 -4.15 8.03
N GLU A 78 16.33 -2.98 8.01
CA GLU A 78 17.09 -2.51 9.16
C GLU A 78 16.16 -2.04 10.28
N ARG A 79 16.35 -2.61 11.48
CA ARG A 79 15.67 -2.19 12.73
C ARG A 79 14.14 -2.10 12.59
N PRO A 80 13.45 -3.21 12.22
CA PRO A 80 12.00 -3.23 12.10
C PRO A 80 11.32 -2.71 13.37
N LYS A 81 10.21 -2.00 13.19
CA LYS A 81 9.44 -1.37 14.28
C LYS A 81 8.15 -2.11 14.59
N ALA A 82 7.75 -3.08 13.78
CA ALA A 82 6.60 -3.89 14.08
C ALA A 82 6.82 -4.78 15.33
N PRO A 83 5.74 -5.10 16.07
CA PRO A 83 5.81 -5.99 17.22
C PRO A 83 6.45 -7.35 16.87
N GLY A 84 7.29 -7.85 17.77
CA GLY A 84 8.01 -9.12 17.60
C GLY A 84 9.28 -9.01 16.76
N GLY A 85 9.68 -7.80 16.34
CA GLY A 85 10.93 -7.56 15.61
C GLY A 85 10.95 -8.14 14.19
N LYS A 86 9.81 -8.60 13.69
CA LYS A 86 9.64 -9.10 12.32
C LYS A 86 9.02 -8.01 11.45
N PRO A 87 9.42 -7.86 10.18
CA PRO A 87 8.97 -6.74 9.35
C PRO A 87 7.51 -6.88 8.95
N ASP A 88 6.74 -5.80 9.09
CA ASP A 88 5.42 -5.66 8.44
C ASP A 88 5.51 -4.74 7.21
N LEU A 89 4.36 -4.43 6.61
CA LEU A 89 4.32 -3.61 5.39
C LEU A 89 4.89 -2.19 5.61
N ALA A 90 4.63 -1.58 6.77
CA ALA A 90 5.16 -0.26 7.10
C ALA A 90 6.70 -0.27 7.21
N ASP A 91 7.28 -1.33 7.77
CA ASP A 91 8.74 -1.49 7.81
C ASP A 91 9.33 -1.67 6.41
N VAL A 92 8.64 -2.40 5.51
CA VAL A 92 9.04 -2.52 4.09
C VAL A 92 9.05 -1.14 3.41
N PHE A 93 7.97 -0.35 3.57
CA PHE A 93 7.94 0.98 2.96
C PHE A 93 9.02 1.90 3.52
N PHE A 94 9.27 1.88 4.82
CA PHE A 94 10.29 2.75 5.38
C PHE A 94 11.69 2.29 4.95
N GLY A 95 12.01 1.02 5.19
CA GLY A 95 13.36 0.48 5.02
C GLY A 95 13.79 0.32 3.56
N VAL A 96 12.84 0.05 2.65
CA VAL A 96 13.14 -0.15 1.23
C VAL A 96 12.74 1.10 0.45
N HIS A 97 11.45 1.40 0.34
CA HIS A 97 11.01 2.45 -0.57
C HIS A 97 11.43 3.86 -0.10
N ARG A 98 11.09 4.28 1.12
CA ARG A 98 11.39 5.65 1.57
C ARG A 98 12.88 5.91 1.66
N CYS A 99 13.65 4.99 2.25
CA CYS A 99 15.09 5.16 2.40
C CYS A 99 15.78 5.19 1.03
N SER A 100 15.57 4.19 0.16
CA SER A 100 16.24 4.16 -1.15
C SER A 100 15.92 5.40 -1.98
N HIS A 101 14.65 5.75 -2.14
CA HIS A 101 14.27 6.96 -2.90
C HIS A 101 14.73 8.27 -2.23
N GLY A 102 14.75 8.31 -0.90
CA GLY A 102 15.17 9.49 -0.14
C GLY A 102 16.68 9.74 -0.17
N HIS A 103 17.47 8.69 -0.39
CA HIS A 103 18.93 8.75 -0.52
C HIS A 103 19.41 8.70 -1.98
N GLY A 104 18.50 8.57 -2.94
CA GLY A 104 18.83 8.45 -4.36
C GLY A 104 19.48 7.10 -4.71
N GLU A 105 19.31 6.10 -3.84
CA GLU A 105 19.76 4.75 -4.05
C GLU A 105 18.77 4.00 -4.94
N GLU A 106 19.30 3.08 -5.75
CA GLU A 106 18.48 2.16 -6.52
C GLU A 106 17.65 1.26 -5.59
N LEU A 107 16.44 0.91 -6.03
CA LEU A 107 15.62 -0.07 -5.32
C LEU A 107 16.34 -1.43 -5.36
N PRO A 108 16.40 -2.18 -4.23
CA PRO A 108 16.93 -3.53 -4.26
C PRO A 108 16.11 -4.43 -5.20
N ASP A 109 16.80 -5.35 -5.88
CA ASP A 109 16.18 -6.34 -6.76
C ASP A 109 15.02 -7.06 -6.06
N GLY A 110 13.89 -7.17 -6.76
CA GLY A 110 12.70 -7.86 -6.26
C GLY A 110 11.79 -7.01 -5.38
N PHE A 111 11.98 -5.69 -5.33
CA PHE A 111 11.06 -4.73 -4.72
C PHE A 111 10.39 -3.79 -5.74
N GLU A 112 10.58 -4.03 -7.04
CA GLU A 112 9.98 -3.18 -8.08
C GLU A 112 8.47 -3.39 -8.15
N LEU A 113 7.74 -2.30 -8.36
CA LEU A 113 6.29 -2.32 -8.47
C LEU A 113 5.83 -2.98 -9.79
N MET A 114 4.78 -3.80 -9.71
CA MET A 114 4.16 -4.43 -10.87
C MET A 114 3.06 -3.53 -11.43
N PRO A 115 2.97 -3.31 -12.75
CA PRO A 115 2.00 -2.38 -13.37
C PRO A 115 0.61 -3.01 -13.50
N ASP A 116 -0.02 -3.37 -12.39
CA ASP A 116 -1.36 -3.97 -12.40
C ASP A 116 -2.48 -2.91 -12.47
N ALA A 117 -2.30 -1.74 -11.85
CA ALA A 117 -3.29 -0.67 -11.84
C ALA A 117 -3.41 0.05 -13.19
N ARG A 118 -2.37 -0.01 -14.03
CA ARG A 118 -2.37 0.52 -15.40
C ARG A 118 -3.05 -0.40 -16.41
N GLN A 119 -3.32 -1.67 -16.06
CA GLN A 119 -3.94 -2.59 -16.99
C GLN A 119 -5.40 -2.19 -17.22
N PRO A 120 -5.90 -2.25 -18.47
CA PRO A 120 -7.31 -2.02 -18.76
C PRO A 120 -8.19 -2.95 -17.94
N VAL A 121 -9.28 -2.41 -17.39
CA VAL A 121 -10.26 -3.16 -16.61
C VAL A 121 -11.61 -3.00 -17.28
N ARG A 122 -12.30 -4.12 -17.52
CA ARG A 122 -13.63 -4.08 -18.12
C ARG A 122 -14.63 -3.58 -17.09
N ALA A 123 -15.73 -2.99 -17.57
CA ALA A 123 -16.81 -2.56 -16.69
C ALA A 123 -17.31 -3.75 -15.84
N GLY A 124 -17.42 -3.55 -14.52
CA GLY A 124 -17.83 -4.57 -13.56
C GLY A 124 -16.73 -5.56 -13.14
N GLU A 125 -15.50 -5.45 -13.67
CA GLU A 125 -14.37 -6.24 -13.19
C GLU A 125 -13.60 -5.50 -12.10
N LEU A 126 -13.15 -6.24 -11.09
CA LEU A 126 -12.20 -5.70 -10.13
C LEU A 126 -10.85 -5.52 -10.81
N ARG A 127 -10.21 -4.39 -10.52
CA ARG A 127 -8.85 -4.20 -10.97
C ARG A 127 -7.93 -5.26 -10.34
N LYS A 128 -7.02 -5.80 -11.13
CA LYS A 128 -6.03 -6.79 -10.65
C LYS A 128 -5.12 -6.17 -9.59
N THR A 129 -4.89 -6.87 -8.48
CA THR A 129 -3.86 -6.54 -7.48
C THR A 129 -3.02 -7.80 -7.28
N THR A 130 -1.74 -7.78 -7.65
CA THR A 130 -0.82 -8.89 -7.43
C THR A 130 0.14 -8.55 -6.28
N VAL A 131 0.41 -9.52 -5.42
CA VAL A 131 1.53 -9.52 -4.49
C VAL A 131 2.37 -10.74 -4.78
N LYS A 132 3.67 -10.56 -5.05
CA LYS A 132 4.62 -11.67 -5.22
C LYS A 132 5.62 -11.62 -4.09
N VAL A 133 5.61 -12.63 -3.25
CA VAL A 133 6.60 -12.79 -2.19
C VAL A 133 7.56 -13.90 -2.61
N VAL A 134 8.84 -13.59 -2.62
CA VAL A 134 9.93 -14.55 -2.76
C VAL A 134 10.81 -14.46 -1.52
N ARG A 135 11.68 -15.44 -1.29
CA ARG A 135 12.59 -15.41 -0.15
C ARG A 135 13.43 -14.12 -0.19
N GLY A 136 13.33 -13.28 0.82
CA GLY A 136 14.09 -12.04 0.95
C GLY A 136 13.49 -10.82 0.26
N ALA A 137 12.45 -10.96 -0.59
CA ALA A 137 11.90 -9.83 -1.34
C ALA A 137 10.37 -9.90 -1.53
N ILE A 138 9.76 -8.74 -1.70
CA ILE A 138 8.33 -8.61 -1.99
C ILE A 138 8.11 -7.60 -3.12
N ARG A 139 7.45 -8.05 -4.18
CA ARG A 139 6.95 -7.20 -5.25
C ARG A 139 5.48 -6.93 -5.06
N LEU A 140 5.14 -5.65 -5.03
CA LEU A 140 3.79 -5.15 -4.83
C LEU A 140 3.22 -4.66 -6.16
N SER A 141 1.90 -4.70 -6.30
CA SER A 141 1.22 -3.93 -7.36
C SER A 141 1.47 -2.44 -7.15
N ASP A 142 1.65 -1.71 -8.24
CA ASP A 142 1.64 -0.23 -8.29
C ASP A 142 0.37 0.40 -7.70
N ARG A 143 -0.73 -0.36 -7.55
CA ARG A 143 -1.92 0.04 -6.78
C ARG A 143 -1.57 0.48 -5.37
N ILE A 144 -0.51 -0.07 -4.80
CA ILE A 144 -0.07 0.25 -3.45
C ILE A 144 0.25 1.74 -3.26
N ILE A 145 0.64 2.45 -4.32
CA ILE A 145 0.83 3.91 -4.32
C ILE A 145 -0.47 4.60 -3.87
N PHE A 146 -1.62 4.18 -4.41
CA PHE A 146 -2.92 4.75 -4.06
C PHE A 146 -3.34 4.45 -2.61
N GLY A 147 -3.05 3.25 -2.11
CA GLY A 147 -3.26 2.93 -0.70
C GLY A 147 -2.38 3.77 0.24
N VAL A 148 -1.13 4.01 -0.15
CA VAL A 148 -0.17 4.83 0.62
C VAL A 148 -0.59 6.30 0.63
N ILE A 149 -1.02 6.88 -0.49
CA ILE A 149 -1.51 8.29 -0.53
C ILE A 149 -2.91 8.47 0.06
N ALA A 150 -3.72 7.41 0.17
CA ALA A 150 -5.00 7.49 0.85
C ALA A 150 -4.83 7.87 2.34
N VAL A 151 -3.79 7.35 3.00
CA VAL A 151 -3.49 7.68 4.41
C VAL A 151 -3.36 9.20 4.63
N PRO A 152 -2.48 9.94 3.92
CA PRO A 152 -2.40 11.39 4.06
C PRO A 152 -3.64 12.13 3.54
N VAL A 153 -4.33 11.64 2.51
CA VAL A 153 -5.59 12.28 2.04
C VAL A 153 -6.66 12.26 3.12
N LEU A 154 -6.92 11.09 3.69
CA LEU A 154 -7.99 10.93 4.67
C LEU A 154 -7.60 11.42 6.08
N SER A 155 -6.32 11.67 6.36
CA SER A 155 -5.85 12.13 7.67
C SER A 155 -6.44 13.50 8.06
N PRO A 156 -7.12 13.64 9.22
CA PRO A 156 -7.67 14.92 9.68
C PRO A 156 -6.63 16.04 9.80
N ALA A 157 -5.35 15.70 10.01
CA ALA A 157 -4.23 16.64 10.05
C ALA A 157 -3.96 17.35 8.71
N ASN A 158 -4.60 16.90 7.64
CA ASN A 158 -4.46 17.42 6.28
C ASN A 158 -5.77 17.97 5.71
N LYS A 159 -6.81 18.21 6.52
CA LYS A 159 -8.09 18.77 6.05
C LYS A 159 -7.96 20.07 5.23
N ASP A 160 -6.91 20.86 5.51
CA ASP A 160 -6.64 22.14 4.83
C ASP A 160 -5.70 21.99 3.62
N GLN A 161 -5.39 20.76 3.19
CA GLN A 161 -4.64 20.52 1.95
C GLN A 161 -5.55 20.66 0.72
N HIS A 162 -4.93 20.86 -0.43
CA HIS A 162 -5.63 21.06 -1.69
C HIS A 162 -4.85 20.41 -2.85
N VAL A 163 -5.60 19.91 -3.83
CA VAL A 163 -5.12 19.52 -5.16
C VAL A 163 -6.10 20.08 -6.20
N PRO A 164 -5.69 20.31 -7.46
CA PRO A 164 -6.63 20.73 -8.50
C PRO A 164 -7.80 19.74 -8.65
N ASN A 165 -8.88 20.18 -9.32
CA ASN A 165 -9.98 19.28 -9.66
C ASN A 165 -9.52 18.19 -10.65
N GLY A 166 -10.19 17.03 -10.60
CA GLY A 166 -9.92 15.90 -11.51
C GLY A 166 -9.13 14.74 -10.88
N TYR A 167 -8.54 14.95 -9.69
CA TYR A 167 -7.83 13.88 -8.97
C TYR A 167 -8.79 13.07 -8.09
N TYR A 168 -8.71 11.75 -8.17
CA TYR A 168 -9.53 10.83 -7.38
C TYR A 168 -8.76 9.56 -7.01
N LEU A 169 -9.18 8.90 -5.94
CA LEU A 169 -8.81 7.52 -5.63
C LEU A 169 -9.92 6.59 -6.11
N THR A 170 -9.59 5.36 -6.48
CA THR A 170 -10.58 4.34 -6.82
C THR A 170 -10.69 3.32 -5.72
N PHE A 171 -11.92 2.97 -5.34
CA PHE A 171 -12.21 1.86 -4.44
C PHE A 171 -13.14 0.87 -5.13
N GLY A 172 -12.95 -0.42 -4.88
CA GLY A 172 -13.79 -1.45 -5.46
C GLY A 172 -13.83 -1.45 -7.00
N ALA A 173 -15.00 -1.78 -7.55
CA ALA A 173 -15.23 -1.77 -8.99
C ALA A 173 -15.53 -0.36 -9.54
N GLU A 174 -16.31 0.44 -8.81
CA GLU A 174 -16.96 1.64 -9.36
C GLU A 174 -16.71 2.93 -8.56
N GLU A 175 -16.34 2.82 -7.29
CA GLU A 175 -16.27 3.98 -6.40
C GLU A 175 -15.09 4.90 -6.73
N LYS A 176 -15.38 6.20 -6.80
CA LYS A 176 -14.40 7.27 -6.99
C LYS A 176 -14.44 8.23 -5.82
N LEU A 177 -13.34 8.27 -5.06
CA LEU A 177 -13.15 9.19 -3.96
C LEU A 177 -12.48 10.46 -4.51
N ILE A 178 -13.27 11.48 -4.83
CA ILE A 178 -12.76 12.75 -5.37
C ILE A 178 -11.87 13.44 -4.33
N ILE A 179 -10.57 13.59 -4.57
CA ILE A 179 -9.61 13.94 -3.50
C ILE A 179 -9.96 15.27 -2.82
N THR A 180 -10.45 16.26 -3.58
CA THR A 180 -10.87 17.57 -3.04
C THR A 180 -12.00 17.47 -2.01
N GLU A 181 -12.81 16.41 -2.04
CA GLU A 181 -13.94 16.20 -1.13
C GLU A 181 -13.58 15.31 0.07
N TRP A 182 -12.41 14.64 0.03
CA TRP A 182 -12.03 13.57 0.96
C TRP A 182 -10.94 13.95 1.97
N TRP A 183 -10.40 15.17 1.89
CA TRP A 183 -9.39 15.64 2.84
C TRP A 183 -9.89 15.57 4.28
N GLY A 184 -9.19 14.79 5.11
CA GLY A 184 -9.49 14.66 6.54
C GLY A 184 -10.67 13.78 6.92
N ARG A 185 -11.25 13.02 5.98
CA ARG A 185 -12.48 12.24 6.18
C ARG A 185 -12.25 10.77 6.50
N ALA A 186 -11.21 10.44 7.27
CA ALA A 186 -10.89 9.07 7.68
C ALA A 186 -12.08 8.33 8.34
N THR A 187 -12.91 9.03 9.11
CA THR A 187 -14.08 8.45 9.81
C THR A 187 -15.19 7.97 8.87
N ASP A 188 -15.23 8.50 7.64
CA ASP A 188 -16.31 8.23 6.69
C ASP A 188 -15.98 7.03 5.80
N PHE A 189 -14.69 6.68 5.68
CA PHE A 189 -14.20 5.61 4.82
C PHE A 189 -14.77 4.22 5.15
N PRO A 190 -14.93 3.80 6.43
CA PRO A 190 -15.50 2.50 6.74
C PRO A 190 -16.91 2.28 6.15
N ALA A 191 -17.74 3.33 6.04
CA ALA A 191 -19.06 3.23 5.44
C ALA A 191 -19.01 2.97 3.93
N ILE A 192 -17.97 3.46 3.25
CA ILE A 192 -17.70 3.17 1.84
C ILE A 192 -17.10 1.78 1.65
N ALA A 193 -16.28 1.31 2.59
CA ALA A 193 -15.64 0.00 2.51
C ALA A 193 -16.57 -1.17 2.85
N ALA A 194 -17.56 -0.96 3.72
CA ALA A 194 -18.46 -2.00 4.22
C ALA A 194 -19.25 -2.78 3.13
N PRO A 195 -19.75 -2.17 2.04
CA PRO A 195 -20.50 -2.88 0.99
C PRO A 195 -19.66 -3.88 0.17
N GLU A 196 -18.34 -3.78 0.20
CA GLU A 196 -17.42 -4.69 -0.51
C GLU A 196 -16.52 -5.46 0.47
N PRO A 197 -17.06 -6.42 1.24
CA PRO A 197 -16.26 -7.17 2.20
C PRO A 197 -15.26 -8.07 1.45
N VAL A 198 -14.00 -7.65 1.43
CA VAL A 198 -12.90 -8.46 0.92
C VAL A 198 -12.39 -9.35 2.07
N PRO A 199 -12.27 -10.69 1.88
CA PRO A 199 -11.69 -11.57 2.88
C PRO A 199 -10.31 -11.06 3.33
N SER A 200 -10.04 -10.98 4.63
CA SER A 200 -8.74 -10.55 5.15
C SER A 200 -7.94 -11.77 5.58
N ILE A 201 -6.90 -12.12 4.81
CA ILE A 201 -6.08 -13.32 5.04
C ILE A 201 -4.72 -12.93 5.62
N THR A 202 -4.33 -13.58 6.72
CA THR A 202 -2.96 -13.48 7.25
C THR A 202 -2.05 -14.41 6.46
N LEU A 203 -0.97 -13.88 5.89
CA LEU A 203 0.03 -14.70 5.22
C LEU A 203 1.09 -15.16 6.24
N ASP A 204 1.38 -16.45 6.27
CA ASP A 204 2.40 -17.04 7.14
C ASP A 204 3.69 -17.34 6.36
N PHE A 205 4.79 -16.70 6.77
CA PHE A 205 6.13 -16.90 6.23
C PHE A 205 7.15 -17.29 7.32
N ASN A 206 6.70 -17.88 8.43
CA ASN A 206 7.56 -18.21 9.57
C ASN A 206 8.74 -19.13 9.23
N GLU A 207 8.55 -20.09 8.33
CA GLU A 207 9.64 -20.96 7.86
C GLU A 207 10.74 -20.15 7.15
N TRP A 208 10.35 -19.28 6.22
CA TRP A 208 11.28 -18.47 5.44
C TRP A 208 12.02 -17.44 6.31
N MET A 209 11.34 -16.89 7.34
CA MET A 209 11.98 -15.98 8.29
C MET A 209 13.09 -16.65 9.10
N ARG A 210 12.90 -17.89 9.57
CA ARG A 210 13.94 -18.63 10.31
C ARG A 210 15.20 -18.85 9.46
N GLU A 211 15.04 -19.08 8.17
CA GLU A 211 16.15 -19.27 7.25
C GLU A 211 16.93 -17.96 7.00
N ILE A 212 16.23 -16.82 6.94
CA ILE A 212 16.86 -15.50 6.84
C ILE A 212 17.67 -15.19 8.11
N ASP A 213 17.12 -15.49 9.29
CA ASP A 213 17.77 -15.22 10.58
C ASP A 213 19.01 -16.10 10.84
N THR A 214 19.05 -17.32 10.29
CA THR A 214 20.16 -18.28 10.50
C THR A 214 21.34 -18.07 9.55
N GLY A 215 21.28 -17.10 8.64
CA GLY A 215 22.42 -16.70 7.80
C GLY A 215 22.92 -17.79 6.85
N ASN A 216 22.07 -18.76 6.48
CA ASN A 216 22.47 -19.88 5.63
C ASN A 216 22.70 -19.37 4.19
N GLN A 217 23.93 -18.95 3.88
CA GLN A 217 24.33 -18.27 2.63
C GLN A 217 24.35 -19.16 1.38
N SER A 218 23.90 -20.42 1.45
CA SER A 218 23.73 -21.25 0.25
C SER A 218 22.36 -21.03 -0.36
N MET A 219 22.10 -19.88 -0.98
CA MET A 219 20.86 -19.69 -1.74
C MET A 219 21.11 -18.97 -3.05
N LYS A 220 21.43 -19.77 -4.08
CA LYS A 220 21.05 -19.42 -5.46
C LYS A 220 19.52 -19.31 -5.51
N PRO A 221 18.96 -18.37 -6.31
CA PRO A 221 17.53 -18.28 -6.49
C PRO A 221 17.02 -19.60 -7.09
N THR A 222 16.43 -20.45 -6.25
CA THR A 222 15.63 -21.57 -6.75
C THR A 222 14.37 -20.98 -7.36
N ALA A 223 14.00 -21.52 -8.53
CA ALA A 223 12.94 -21.04 -9.40
C ALA A 223 11.70 -20.59 -8.60
N PRO A 224 11.01 -19.51 -9.04
CA PRO A 224 9.85 -19.00 -8.34
C PRO A 224 8.84 -20.12 -8.13
N LEU A 225 8.53 -20.44 -6.87
CA LEU A 225 7.35 -21.22 -6.55
C LEU A 225 6.17 -20.51 -7.20
N ARG A 226 5.51 -21.18 -8.15
CA ARG A 226 4.26 -20.75 -8.80
C ARG A 226 3.09 -20.78 -7.79
N ASN A 227 3.26 -20.24 -6.59
CA ASN A 227 2.15 -19.89 -5.73
C ASN A 227 1.66 -18.51 -6.15
N MET A 228 1.02 -18.44 -7.31
CA MET A 228 0.18 -17.31 -7.67
C MET A 228 -1.03 -17.33 -6.74
N PHE A 229 -0.95 -16.63 -5.61
CA PHE A 229 -2.14 -16.31 -4.84
C PHE A 229 -2.93 -15.26 -5.64
N ARG A 230 -3.89 -15.73 -6.42
CA ARG A 230 -4.86 -14.86 -7.08
C ARG A 230 -6.03 -14.70 -6.12
N VAL A 231 -6.00 -13.61 -5.33
CA VAL A 231 -7.20 -13.20 -4.59
C VAL A 231 -8.17 -12.61 -5.61
N ILE A 232 -9.08 -13.44 -6.14
CA ILE A 232 -10.21 -12.98 -6.93
C ILE A 232 -11.35 -12.74 -5.94
N ALA A 233 -11.52 -11.49 -5.49
CA ALA A 233 -12.80 -11.11 -4.92
C ALA A 233 -13.85 -11.15 -6.06
N ARG A 234 -14.89 -11.97 -5.92
CA ARG A 234 -16.07 -11.92 -6.79
C ARG A 234 -17.17 -11.21 -6.00
N PRO A 235 -17.85 -10.20 -6.55
CA PRO A 235 -19.03 -9.66 -5.91
C PRO A 235 -20.12 -10.75 -5.86
N PRO A 236 -20.98 -10.80 -4.83
CA PRO A 236 -22.17 -11.61 -4.86
C PRO A 236 -23.07 -11.12 -6.01
N CYS A 237 -23.47 -12.03 -6.90
CA CYS A 237 -24.45 -11.74 -7.93
C CYS A 237 -25.70 -11.14 -7.28
N ARG A 238 -26.01 -9.87 -7.57
CA ARG A 238 -27.34 -9.33 -7.33
C ARG A 238 -28.29 -10.03 -8.29
N SER A 239 -29.11 -10.95 -7.77
CA SER A 239 -30.29 -11.43 -8.47
C SER A 239 -31.25 -10.25 -8.69
N LEU A 240 -31.34 -9.79 -9.93
CA LEU A 240 -32.45 -8.95 -10.38
C LEU A 240 -33.72 -9.82 -10.36
N SER A 241 -34.56 -9.68 -9.32
CA SER A 241 -35.97 -10.06 -9.43
C SER A 241 -36.73 -8.87 -10.02
N LEU A 242 -36.95 -8.91 -11.34
CA LEU A 242 -38.02 -8.15 -11.97
C LEU A 242 -39.33 -8.89 -11.66
N SER A 243 -40.15 -8.31 -10.80
CA SER A 243 -41.58 -8.65 -10.71
C SER A 243 -42.35 -7.50 -11.36
N ARG A 244 -43.08 -7.83 -12.42
CA ARG A 244 -44.21 -7.04 -12.91
C ARG A 244 -45.42 -7.29 -12.02
#